data_AF-A0A382RYY6-F1
#
_entry.id   AF-A0A382RYY6-F1
#
_cell.length_a   1.000
_cell.length_b   1.000
_cell.length_c   1.000
_cell.angle_alpha   90.00
_cell.angle_beta   90.00
_cell.angle_gamma   90.00
#
_symmetry.space_group_name_H-M   'P 1'
#
loop_
_entity.id
_entity.type
_entity.pdbx_description
1 polymer ?
#
loop_
_entity_poly.entity_id
_entity_poly.type
_entity_poly.pdbx_seq_one_letter_code
_entity_poly.pdbx_strand_id
1 'polypeptide(L)'
;REMKNILITTIATVVLVGTAFAGPIHDAARDGDLAGVQAELDKGADVNKKDNDGMTPLNYAAVFGEKEIVELLLANGADVNAKAKDGVTPLFDAVATVQKEIAKLLIINGADVNVADPFSMTPLHFAAVFGQKEITELLLAECADVNAKNLDDETPLDMAEMIVATSPGLPGFGGDFEETIDLLRKHQLMPRLEYGKDRWPFGFSFNAKDGMTYVVEVTQDFKQWGELETIEGTGKQVKFIDPRQPLVPFKRNFYRVKLVE
;
A
#
# COMPACT_ATOMS: atom_id res chain seq x y z
N ARG A 1 -12.47 18.76 -13.03
CA ARG A 1 -11.56 19.94 -13.02
C ARG A 1 -10.81 20.01 -11.69
N GLU A 2 -11.49 19.77 -10.58
CA GLU A 2 -10.87 19.66 -9.24
C GLU A 2 -9.92 18.47 -9.13
N MET A 3 -10.30 17.24 -9.49
CA MET A 3 -9.37 16.11 -9.47
C MET A 3 -8.11 16.29 -10.34
N LYS A 4 -8.23 16.91 -11.52
CA LYS A 4 -7.07 17.22 -12.37
C LYS A 4 -6.17 18.26 -11.70
N ASN A 5 -6.77 19.24 -11.02
CA ASN A 5 -6.02 20.18 -10.21
C ASN A 5 -5.43 19.50 -8.97
N ILE A 6 -6.12 18.57 -8.31
CA ILE A 6 -5.58 17.79 -7.17
C ILE A 6 -4.42 16.93 -7.66
N LEU A 7 -4.57 16.15 -8.73
CA LEU A 7 -3.49 15.32 -9.26
C LEU A 7 -2.29 16.16 -9.70
N ILE A 8 -2.52 17.27 -10.42
CA ILE A 8 -1.47 18.22 -10.81
C ILE A 8 -0.87 18.90 -9.58
N THR A 9 -1.66 19.26 -8.57
CA THR A 9 -1.18 19.94 -7.37
C THR A 9 -0.45 18.96 -6.47
N THR A 10 -0.87 17.70 -6.32
CA THR A 10 -0.21 16.65 -5.55
C THR A 10 1.09 16.23 -6.21
N ILE A 11 1.10 16.00 -7.53
CA ILE A 11 2.36 15.76 -8.27
C ILE A 11 3.26 17.00 -8.19
N ALA A 12 2.71 18.20 -8.39
CA ALA A 12 3.49 19.43 -8.31
C ALA A 12 3.97 19.73 -6.89
N THR A 13 3.21 19.46 -5.84
CA THR A 13 3.62 19.65 -4.45
C THR A 13 4.68 18.64 -4.08
N VAL A 14 4.52 17.36 -4.44
CA VAL A 14 5.55 16.32 -4.24
C VAL A 14 6.86 16.69 -4.95
N VAL A 15 6.79 17.30 -6.14
CA VAL A 15 7.97 17.76 -6.90
C VAL A 15 8.51 19.14 -6.43
N LEU A 16 7.69 19.98 -5.80
CA LEU A 16 8.08 21.33 -5.33
C LEU A 16 8.68 21.36 -3.92
N VAL A 17 8.65 20.27 -3.14
CA VAL A 17 9.25 20.27 -1.79
C VAL A 17 10.77 20.11 -1.89
N GLY A 18 11.50 21.16 -1.52
CA GLY A 18 12.92 21.05 -1.20
C GLY A 18 13.88 21.85 -2.06
N THR A 19 13.66 23.16 -2.18
CA THR A 19 14.75 24.08 -2.57
C THR A 19 14.98 25.10 -1.45
N ALA A 20 15.97 24.80 -0.59
CA ALA A 20 16.85 25.74 0.17
C ALA A 20 17.23 25.31 1.60
N PHE A 21 16.68 24.24 2.18
CA PHE A 21 16.89 23.93 3.62
C PHE A 21 17.10 22.46 3.99
N ALA A 22 17.42 21.60 3.01
CA ALA A 22 17.72 20.19 3.26
C ALA A 22 19.17 20.02 3.80
N GLY A 23 19.43 19.01 4.64
CA GLY A 23 20.78 18.73 5.15
C GLY A 23 21.65 18.02 4.09
N PRO A 24 22.97 17.88 4.32
CA PRO A 24 23.88 17.27 3.35
C PRO A 24 23.47 15.87 2.88
N ILE A 25 22.97 15.03 3.81
CA ILE A 25 22.47 13.69 3.50
C ILE A 25 21.16 13.71 2.70
N HIS A 26 20.32 14.74 2.88
CA HIS A 26 19.09 14.92 2.11
C HIS A 26 19.39 15.38 0.68
N ASP A 27 20.29 16.35 0.52
CA ASP A 27 20.72 16.82 -0.80
C ASP A 27 21.37 15.68 -1.59
N ALA A 28 22.26 14.91 -0.96
CA ALA A 28 22.86 13.73 -1.59
C ALA A 28 21.82 12.68 -2.00
N ALA A 29 20.81 12.43 -1.14
CA ALA A 29 19.72 11.50 -1.46
C ALA A 29 18.79 12.00 -2.57
N ARG A 30 18.56 13.30 -2.66
CA ARG A 30 17.79 13.95 -3.74
C ARG A 30 18.54 13.89 -5.07
N ASP A 31 19.83 14.16 -5.05
CA ASP A 31 20.66 14.34 -6.24
C ASP A 31 21.22 13.00 -6.79
N GLY A 32 20.86 11.87 -6.18
CA GLY A 32 21.35 10.55 -6.59
C GLY A 32 22.83 10.30 -6.24
N ASP A 33 23.40 11.08 -5.33
CA ASP A 33 24.80 10.94 -4.90
C ASP A 33 24.96 9.84 -3.84
N LEU A 34 25.01 8.59 -4.30
CA LEU A 34 25.21 7.41 -3.46
C LEU A 34 26.49 7.51 -2.61
N ALA A 35 27.57 8.05 -3.19
CA ALA A 35 28.85 8.21 -2.48
C ALA A 35 28.73 9.29 -1.39
N GLY A 36 28.02 10.38 -1.67
CA GLY A 36 27.69 11.42 -0.71
C GLY A 36 26.87 10.89 0.46
N VAL A 37 25.81 10.12 0.19
CA VAL A 37 25.00 9.49 1.24
C VAL A 37 25.86 8.57 2.12
N GLN A 38 26.66 7.69 1.51
CA GLN A 38 27.56 6.81 2.25
C GLN A 38 28.56 7.61 3.11
N ALA A 39 29.17 8.65 2.56
CA ALA A 39 30.14 9.47 3.28
C ALA A 39 29.52 10.21 4.47
N GLU A 40 28.27 10.67 4.37
CA GLU A 40 27.57 11.28 5.49
C GLU A 40 27.20 10.25 6.58
N LEU A 41 26.74 9.05 6.19
CA LEU A 41 26.50 7.95 7.13
C LEU A 41 27.79 7.53 7.86
N ASP A 42 28.93 7.45 7.15
CA ASP A 42 30.24 7.14 7.73
C ASP A 42 30.72 8.19 8.74
N LYS A 43 30.31 9.46 8.56
CA LYS A 43 30.55 10.55 9.53
C LYS A 43 29.60 10.50 10.74
N GLY A 44 28.67 9.55 10.77
CA GLY A 44 27.68 9.40 11.83
C GLY A 44 26.45 10.28 11.64
N ALA A 45 26.11 10.67 10.41
CA ALA A 45 24.82 11.32 10.13
C ALA A 45 23.66 10.40 10.56
N ASP A 46 22.62 11.00 11.14
CA ASP A 46 21.40 10.29 11.46
C ASP A 46 20.65 9.94 10.17
N VAL A 47 20.54 8.64 9.85
CA VAL A 47 19.83 8.12 8.68
C VAL A 47 18.35 8.56 8.65
N ASN A 48 17.77 8.84 9.81
CA ASN A 48 16.39 9.29 9.98
C ASN A 48 16.27 10.80 10.21
N LYS A 49 17.34 11.56 9.93
CA LYS A 49 17.34 13.00 10.11
C LYS A 49 16.18 13.62 9.35
N LYS A 50 15.33 14.35 10.07
CA LYS A 50 14.27 15.15 9.45
C LYS A 50 14.79 16.55 9.12
N ASP A 51 14.42 17.04 7.95
CA ASP A 51 14.58 18.45 7.58
C ASP A 51 13.45 19.31 8.18
N ASN A 52 13.34 20.57 7.73
CA ASN A 52 12.30 21.47 8.20
C ASN A 52 10.90 21.05 7.80
N ASP A 53 10.71 20.25 6.74
CA ASP A 53 9.40 19.76 6.29
C ASP A 53 9.08 18.37 6.87
N GLY A 54 9.97 17.84 7.71
CA GLY A 54 9.83 16.53 8.32
C GLY A 54 10.27 15.40 7.39
N MET A 55 10.82 15.71 6.22
CA MET A 55 11.27 14.75 5.22
C MET A 55 12.59 14.12 5.66
N THR A 56 12.69 12.81 5.47
CA THR A 56 13.92 12.05 5.70
C THR A 56 14.71 11.89 4.39
N PRO A 57 15.99 11.48 4.42
CA PRO A 57 16.72 11.09 3.21
C PRO A 57 15.98 10.00 2.42
N LEU A 58 15.28 9.09 3.12
CA LEU A 58 14.50 8.03 2.49
C LEU A 58 13.30 8.58 1.70
N ASN A 59 12.64 9.63 2.19
CA ASN A 59 11.59 10.31 1.42
C ASN A 59 12.15 10.92 0.13
N TYR A 60 13.27 11.64 0.21
CA TYR A 60 13.91 12.21 -0.99
C TYR A 60 14.31 11.14 -1.99
N ALA A 61 15.01 10.09 -1.56
CA ALA A 61 15.38 8.99 -2.46
C ALA A 61 14.14 8.32 -3.10
N ALA A 62 13.04 8.20 -2.34
CA ALA A 62 11.79 7.64 -2.84
C ALA A 62 11.07 8.52 -3.87
N VAL A 63 10.99 9.85 -3.65
CA VAL A 63 10.41 10.81 -4.60
C VAL A 63 11.20 10.85 -5.90
N PHE A 64 12.53 10.91 -5.80
CA PHE A 64 13.40 11.14 -6.95
C PHE A 64 13.80 9.86 -7.71
N GLY A 65 13.43 8.68 -7.21
CA GLY A 65 13.67 7.42 -7.94
C GLY A 65 15.03 6.78 -7.68
N GLU A 66 15.71 7.17 -6.61
CA GLU A 66 17.08 6.76 -6.31
C GLU A 66 17.14 5.40 -5.59
N LYS A 67 16.85 4.32 -6.34
CA LYS A 67 16.72 2.96 -5.80
C LYS A 67 17.92 2.50 -4.96
N GLU A 68 19.14 2.71 -5.45
CA GLU A 68 20.37 2.26 -4.77
C GLU A 68 20.56 2.99 -3.43
N ILE A 69 20.14 4.26 -3.37
CA ILE A 69 20.14 5.04 -2.13
C ILE A 69 19.04 4.54 -1.18
N VAL A 70 17.85 4.21 -1.68
CA VAL A 70 16.79 3.59 -0.86
C VAL A 70 17.29 2.29 -0.22
N GLU A 71 17.92 1.41 -1.00
CA GLU A 71 18.51 0.16 -0.49
C GLU A 71 19.56 0.43 0.59
N LEU A 72 20.47 1.39 0.35
CA LEU A 72 21.49 1.78 1.31
C LEU A 72 20.90 2.33 2.61
N LEU A 73 19.92 3.24 2.53
CA LEU A 73 19.29 3.86 3.68
C LEU A 73 18.53 2.82 4.53
N LEU A 74 17.77 1.92 3.88
CA LEU A 74 17.08 0.83 4.58
C LEU A 74 18.06 -0.12 5.26
N ALA A 75 19.18 -0.47 4.61
CA ALA A 75 20.23 -1.30 5.20
C ALA A 75 20.89 -0.64 6.43
N ASN A 76 20.89 0.69 6.51
CA ASN A 76 21.39 1.46 7.64
C ASN A 76 20.30 1.81 8.69
N GLY A 77 19.12 1.19 8.60
CA GLY A 77 18.07 1.34 9.61
C GLY A 77 17.19 2.59 9.43
N ALA A 78 17.03 3.08 8.21
CA ALA A 78 16.01 4.07 7.91
C ALA A 78 14.61 3.56 8.29
N ASP A 79 13.82 4.41 8.91
CA ASP A 79 12.42 4.16 9.24
C ASP A 79 11.58 4.21 7.96
N VAL A 80 11.22 3.02 7.46
CA VAL A 80 10.38 2.85 6.26
C VAL A 80 9.02 3.55 6.37
N ASN A 81 8.56 3.83 7.60
CA ASN A 81 7.27 4.46 7.91
C ASN A 81 7.42 5.91 8.39
N ALA A 82 8.58 6.53 8.17
CA ALA A 82 8.81 7.92 8.57
C ALA A 82 7.74 8.84 7.97
N LYS A 83 7.14 9.67 8.82
CA LYS A 83 6.13 10.66 8.41
C LYS A 83 6.71 12.06 8.33
N ALA A 84 6.51 12.70 7.18
CA ALA A 84 6.71 14.14 7.00
C ALA A 84 5.59 14.96 7.66
N LYS A 85 5.65 16.30 7.60
CA LYS A 85 4.67 17.19 8.26
C LYS A 85 3.22 16.96 7.84
N ASP A 86 3.00 16.52 6.60
CA ASP A 86 1.67 16.22 6.06
C ASP A 86 1.28 14.75 6.22
N GLY A 87 2.01 13.95 7.01
CA GLY A 87 1.74 12.52 7.18
C GLY A 87 2.20 11.65 6.01
N VAL A 88 2.80 12.26 4.99
CA VAL A 88 3.39 11.59 3.81
C VAL A 88 4.52 10.66 4.23
N THR A 89 4.50 9.44 3.70
CA THR A 89 5.52 8.41 3.92
C THR A 89 6.34 8.16 2.65
N PRO A 90 7.53 7.53 2.74
CA PRO A 90 8.30 7.15 1.57
C PRO A 90 7.51 6.27 0.58
N LEU A 91 6.60 5.40 1.06
CA LEU A 91 5.74 4.61 0.18
C LEU A 91 4.78 5.50 -0.61
N PHE A 92 4.16 6.47 0.07
CA PHE A 92 3.28 7.42 -0.58
C PHE A 92 4.01 8.20 -1.67
N ASP A 93 5.21 8.72 -1.35
CA ASP A 93 6.08 9.42 -2.29
C ASP A 93 6.39 8.57 -3.54
N ALA A 94 6.82 7.33 -3.34
CA ALA A 94 7.16 6.42 -4.43
C ALA A 94 5.94 6.08 -5.31
N VAL A 95 4.76 5.87 -4.73
CA VAL A 95 3.54 5.57 -5.50
C VAL A 95 3.04 6.81 -6.24
N ALA A 96 3.05 7.98 -5.60
CA ALA A 96 2.59 9.24 -6.20
C ALA A 96 3.49 9.69 -7.37
N THR A 97 4.78 9.36 -7.32
CA THR A 97 5.76 9.62 -8.39
C THR A 97 5.96 8.45 -9.35
N VAL A 98 5.18 7.37 -9.21
CA VAL A 98 5.20 6.19 -10.11
C VAL A 98 6.54 5.44 -10.11
N GLN A 99 7.27 5.49 -9.00
CA GLN A 99 8.56 4.79 -8.78
C GLN A 99 8.32 3.33 -8.38
N LYS A 100 7.86 2.52 -9.34
CA LYS A 100 7.40 1.13 -9.13
C LYS A 100 8.38 0.28 -8.31
N GLU A 101 9.66 0.26 -8.69
CA GLU A 101 10.64 -0.60 -8.05
C GLU A 101 10.95 -0.17 -6.60
N ILE A 102 10.87 1.12 -6.31
CA ILE A 102 11.01 1.64 -4.94
C ILE A 102 9.78 1.31 -4.11
N ALA A 103 8.57 1.50 -4.66
CA ALA A 103 7.34 1.13 -3.96
C ALA A 103 7.33 -0.36 -3.60
N LYS A 104 7.74 -1.24 -4.51
CA LYS A 104 7.94 -2.68 -4.25
C LYS A 104 8.90 -2.91 -3.08
N LEU A 105 10.07 -2.26 -3.11
CA LEU A 105 11.10 -2.40 -2.11
C LEU A 105 10.61 -1.94 -0.72
N LEU A 106 9.92 -0.80 -0.64
CA LEU A 106 9.37 -0.26 0.61
C LEU A 106 8.28 -1.18 1.19
N ILE A 107 7.38 -1.69 0.35
CA ILE A 107 6.33 -2.65 0.77
C ILE A 107 6.96 -3.91 1.37
N ILE A 108 7.95 -4.50 0.69
CA ILE A 108 8.66 -5.70 1.18
C ILE A 108 9.40 -5.44 2.49
N ASN A 109 9.86 -4.21 2.72
CA ASN A 109 10.51 -3.80 3.97
C ASN A 109 9.52 -3.35 5.07
N GLY A 110 8.22 -3.59 4.89
CA GLY A 110 7.21 -3.39 5.93
C GLY A 110 6.64 -1.97 6.00
N ALA A 111 6.60 -1.25 4.87
CA ALA A 111 5.83 -0.02 4.76
C ALA A 111 4.35 -0.27 5.06
N ASP A 112 3.73 0.63 5.82
CA ASP A 112 2.30 0.62 6.10
C ASP A 112 1.53 1.03 4.83
N VAL A 113 0.82 0.07 4.24
CA VAL A 113 0.06 0.25 2.99
C VAL A 113 -1.25 0.99 3.17
N ASN A 114 -1.70 1.20 4.42
CA ASN A 114 -2.96 1.86 4.77
C ASN A 114 -2.75 3.28 5.32
N VAL A 115 -1.55 3.84 5.18
CA VAL A 115 -1.34 5.26 5.50
C VAL A 115 -2.27 6.14 4.67
N ALA A 116 -2.72 7.22 5.27
CA ALA A 116 -3.57 8.19 4.62
C ALA A 116 -2.95 9.59 4.74
N ASP A 117 -3.01 10.35 3.66
CA ASP A 117 -2.62 11.76 3.65
C ASP A 117 -3.72 12.65 4.30
N PRO A 118 -3.56 13.98 4.35
CA PRO A 118 -4.56 14.88 4.92
C PRO A 118 -5.90 14.88 4.18
N PHE A 119 -5.95 14.35 2.95
CA PHE A 119 -7.15 14.17 2.14
C PHE A 119 -7.75 12.75 2.28
N SER A 120 -7.28 11.98 3.27
CA SER A 120 -7.66 10.58 3.47
C SER A 120 -7.34 9.67 2.29
N MET A 121 -6.42 10.10 1.41
CA MET A 121 -5.97 9.32 0.27
C MET A 121 -4.89 8.34 0.71
N THR A 122 -5.06 7.07 0.32
CA THR A 122 -4.11 5.99 0.61
C THR A 122 -3.22 5.68 -0.60
N PRO A 123 -2.09 4.98 -0.43
CA PRO A 123 -1.29 4.49 -1.57
C PRO A 123 -2.12 3.74 -2.62
N LEU A 124 -3.17 3.02 -2.20
CA LEU A 124 -4.06 2.32 -3.12
C LEU A 124 -4.89 3.26 -4.01
N HIS A 125 -5.31 4.42 -3.49
CA HIS A 125 -5.99 5.44 -4.30
C HIS A 125 -5.07 5.95 -5.42
N PHE A 126 -3.81 6.27 -5.11
CA PHE A 126 -2.85 6.72 -6.11
C PHE A 126 -2.47 5.62 -7.10
N ALA A 127 -2.25 4.39 -6.65
CA ALA A 127 -1.97 3.27 -7.53
C ALA A 127 -3.12 3.03 -8.53
N ALA A 128 -4.37 3.18 -8.07
CA ALA A 128 -5.58 3.08 -8.90
C ALA A 128 -5.65 4.23 -9.92
N VAL A 129 -5.47 5.47 -9.45
CA VAL A 129 -5.50 6.71 -10.25
C VAL A 129 -4.42 6.77 -11.33
N PHE A 130 -3.28 6.10 -11.13
CA PHE A 130 -2.19 6.02 -12.10
C PHE A 130 -2.16 4.71 -12.89
N GLY A 131 -3.10 3.80 -12.68
CA GLY A 131 -3.14 2.50 -13.37
C GLY A 131 -1.92 1.63 -13.07
N GLN A 132 -1.36 1.72 -11.86
CA GLN A 132 -0.20 0.94 -11.43
C GLN A 132 -0.63 -0.45 -10.99
N LYS A 133 -0.98 -1.33 -11.94
CA LYS A 133 -1.49 -2.68 -11.66
C LYS A 133 -0.59 -3.47 -10.71
N GLU A 134 0.70 -3.58 -11.01
CA GLU A 134 1.64 -4.38 -10.19
C GLU A 134 1.71 -3.89 -8.73
N ILE A 135 1.70 -2.56 -8.54
CA ILE A 135 1.69 -1.96 -7.19
C ILE A 135 0.34 -2.20 -6.52
N THR A 136 -0.77 -2.08 -7.26
CA THR A 136 -2.11 -2.38 -6.75
C THR A 136 -2.20 -3.83 -6.28
N GLU A 137 -1.69 -4.79 -7.06
CA GLU A 137 -1.63 -6.21 -6.67
C GLU A 137 -0.85 -6.41 -5.37
N LEU A 138 0.31 -5.74 -5.23
CA LEU A 138 1.13 -5.84 -4.03
C LEU A 138 0.48 -5.18 -2.81
N LEU A 139 -0.09 -3.99 -2.96
CA LEU A 139 -0.81 -3.31 -1.89
C LEU A 139 -1.99 -4.17 -1.40
N LEU A 140 -2.76 -4.76 -2.30
CA LEU A 140 -3.86 -5.67 -1.96
C LEU A 140 -3.37 -6.96 -1.29
N ALA A 141 -2.24 -7.52 -1.75
CA ALA A 141 -1.61 -8.67 -1.11
C ALA A 141 -1.17 -8.36 0.34
N GLU A 142 -0.73 -7.14 0.60
CA GLU A 142 -0.38 -6.64 1.94
C GLU A 142 -1.58 -6.05 2.71
N CYS A 143 -2.81 -6.42 2.33
CA CYS A 143 -4.04 -6.06 3.03
C CYS A 143 -4.37 -4.56 3.03
N ALA A 144 -4.02 -3.84 1.97
CA ALA A 144 -4.55 -2.50 1.73
C ALA A 144 -6.09 -2.53 1.67
N ASP A 145 -6.72 -1.52 2.26
CA ASP A 145 -8.16 -1.39 2.29
C ASP A 145 -8.71 -0.93 0.94
N VAL A 146 -9.25 -1.88 0.18
CA VAL A 146 -9.87 -1.65 -1.13
C VAL A 146 -11.10 -0.75 -1.07
N ASN A 147 -11.69 -0.58 0.12
CA ASN A 147 -12.85 0.27 0.36
C ASN A 147 -12.50 1.50 1.21
N ALA A 148 -11.21 1.82 1.39
CA ALA A 148 -10.80 3.06 2.01
C ALA A 148 -11.48 4.22 1.29
N LYS A 149 -12.01 5.17 2.05
CA LYS A 149 -12.67 6.35 1.50
C LYS A 149 -11.81 7.58 1.72
N ASN A 150 -11.68 8.40 0.68
CA ASN A 150 -11.11 9.72 0.79
C ASN A 150 -12.12 10.72 1.41
N LEU A 151 -11.76 12.01 1.51
CA LEU A 151 -12.65 13.05 2.04
C LEU A 151 -13.92 13.28 1.21
N ASP A 152 -13.91 12.87 -0.07
CA ASP A 152 -15.05 12.98 -0.98
C ASP A 152 -15.92 11.70 -1.00
N ASP A 153 -15.71 10.81 -0.02
CA ASP A 153 -16.40 9.51 0.10
C ASP A 153 -16.09 8.52 -1.05
N GLU A 154 -15.05 8.78 -1.84
CA GLU A 154 -14.64 7.97 -3.00
C GLU A 154 -13.65 6.87 -2.60
N THR A 155 -13.85 5.67 -3.15
CA THR A 155 -12.91 4.55 -3.02
C THR A 155 -11.81 4.59 -4.10
N PRO A 156 -10.72 3.80 -3.97
CA PRO A 156 -9.75 3.65 -5.06
C PRO A 156 -10.37 3.25 -6.40
N LEU A 157 -11.42 2.41 -6.37
CA LEU A 157 -12.15 2.02 -7.58
C LEU A 157 -12.91 3.21 -8.17
N ASP A 158 -13.64 3.97 -7.34
CA ASP A 158 -14.41 5.13 -7.80
C ASP A 158 -13.50 6.16 -8.49
N MET A 159 -12.32 6.42 -7.92
CA MET A 159 -11.34 7.32 -8.51
C MET A 159 -10.78 6.80 -9.84
N ALA A 160 -10.47 5.51 -9.93
CA ALA A 160 -9.97 4.91 -11.17
C ALA A 160 -11.02 4.96 -12.29
N GLU A 161 -12.27 4.58 -12.00
CA GLU A 161 -13.38 4.64 -12.96
C GLU A 161 -13.67 6.09 -13.39
N MET A 162 -13.63 7.05 -12.45
CA MET A 162 -13.81 8.47 -12.76
C MET A 162 -12.71 9.01 -13.68
N ILE A 163 -11.45 8.61 -13.51
CA ILE A 163 -10.36 9.04 -14.39
C ILE A 163 -10.55 8.53 -15.81
N VAL A 164 -10.90 7.26 -15.98
CA VAL A 164 -11.19 6.68 -17.31
C VAL A 164 -12.37 7.40 -17.96
N ALA A 165 -13.44 7.69 -17.22
CA ALA A 165 -14.61 8.39 -17.74
C ALA A 165 -14.36 9.86 -18.12
N THR A 166 -13.55 10.58 -17.33
CA THR A 166 -13.31 12.02 -17.52
C THR A 166 -12.14 12.34 -18.45
N SER A 167 -11.28 11.35 -18.75
CA SER A 167 -10.14 11.52 -19.64
C SER A 167 -9.83 10.22 -20.42
N PRO A 168 -10.74 9.79 -21.33
CA PRO A 168 -10.65 8.53 -22.08
C PRO A 168 -9.48 8.44 -23.09
N GLY A 169 -8.47 9.31 -22.98
CA GLY A 169 -7.34 9.40 -23.88
C GLY A 169 -6.21 10.23 -23.31
N LEU A 170 -5.88 10.07 -22.02
CA LEU A 170 -4.65 10.59 -21.42
C LEU A 170 -3.57 9.48 -21.54
N PRO A 171 -2.97 9.28 -22.72
CA PRO A 171 -2.22 8.08 -23.09
C PRO A 171 -0.75 8.23 -22.67
N GLY A 172 -0.47 9.09 -21.70
CA GLY A 172 0.89 9.52 -21.33
C GLY A 172 1.46 8.83 -20.10
N PHE A 173 0.64 8.16 -19.29
CA PHE A 173 1.10 7.47 -18.08
C PHE A 173 1.36 5.97 -18.28
N GLY A 174 1.02 5.40 -19.44
CA GLY A 174 1.33 3.99 -19.77
C GLY A 174 0.80 2.96 -18.77
N GLY A 175 -0.20 3.32 -17.97
CA GLY A 175 -0.76 2.49 -16.90
C GLY A 175 -1.78 1.48 -17.42
N ASP A 176 -1.86 0.34 -16.75
CA ASP A 176 -2.76 -0.77 -17.05
C ASP A 176 -4.13 -0.53 -16.37
N PHE A 177 -4.82 0.56 -16.75
CA PHE A 177 -6.01 1.06 -16.06
C PHE A 177 -7.16 0.05 -16.02
N GLU A 178 -7.52 -0.54 -17.16
CA GLU A 178 -8.60 -1.53 -17.25
C GLU A 178 -8.31 -2.75 -16.36
N GLU A 179 -7.07 -3.24 -16.40
CA GLU A 179 -6.65 -4.37 -15.58
C GLU A 179 -6.64 -4.01 -14.08
N THR A 180 -6.26 -2.77 -13.74
CA THR A 180 -6.28 -2.25 -12.38
C THR A 180 -7.71 -2.11 -11.85
N ILE A 181 -8.64 -1.60 -12.67
CA ILE A 181 -10.07 -1.49 -12.34
C ILE A 181 -10.67 -2.88 -12.12
N ASP A 182 -10.42 -3.82 -13.04
CA ASP A 182 -10.91 -5.19 -12.90
C ASP A 182 -10.34 -5.88 -11.65
N LEU A 183 -9.07 -5.63 -11.33
CA LEU A 183 -8.43 -6.12 -10.11
C LEU A 183 -9.11 -5.56 -8.85
N LEU A 184 -9.34 -4.24 -8.79
CA LEU A 184 -9.99 -3.58 -7.66
C LEU A 184 -11.44 -4.05 -7.50
N ARG A 185 -12.20 -4.12 -8.60
CA ARG A 185 -13.59 -4.61 -8.62
C ARG A 185 -13.66 -6.05 -8.10
N LYS A 186 -12.73 -6.91 -8.54
CA LYS A 186 -12.62 -8.29 -8.04
C LYS A 186 -12.34 -8.33 -6.54
N HIS A 187 -11.49 -7.46 -6.02
CA HIS A 187 -11.14 -7.42 -4.59
C HIS A 187 -12.23 -6.77 -3.72
N GLN A 188 -13.00 -5.81 -4.23
CA GLN A 188 -14.20 -5.31 -3.54
C GLN A 188 -15.27 -6.39 -3.38
N LEU A 189 -15.44 -7.24 -4.39
CA LEU A 189 -16.38 -8.37 -4.35
C LEU A 189 -15.89 -9.54 -3.47
N MET A 190 -14.62 -9.51 -3.04
CA MET A 190 -14.08 -10.52 -2.13
C MET A 190 -14.31 -10.07 -0.68
N PRO A 191 -14.92 -10.91 0.16
CA PRO A 191 -15.10 -10.61 1.58
C PRO A 191 -13.74 -10.35 2.25
N ARG A 192 -13.58 -9.21 2.95
CA ARG A 192 -12.41 -8.94 3.78
C ARG A 192 -12.43 -9.86 5.00
N LEU A 193 -11.30 -10.50 5.32
CA LEU A 193 -11.11 -11.24 6.56
C LEU A 193 -10.61 -10.28 7.64
N GLU A 194 -11.47 -9.94 8.59
CA GLU A 194 -11.08 -9.13 9.76
C GLU A 194 -10.51 -10.01 10.88
N TYR A 195 -9.31 -9.71 11.35
CA TYR A 195 -8.72 -10.31 12.55
C TYR A 195 -8.85 -9.35 13.73
N GLY A 196 -9.68 -9.70 14.71
CA GLY A 196 -9.73 -9.00 16.00
C GLY A 196 -8.48 -9.31 16.83
N LYS A 197 -7.73 -8.28 17.24
CA LYS A 197 -6.49 -8.44 18.02
C LYS A 197 -6.69 -8.94 19.46
N ASP A 198 -7.91 -8.82 20.04
CA ASP A 198 -8.02 -8.77 21.50
C ASP A 198 -9.03 -9.71 22.19
N ARG A 199 -9.64 -10.70 21.51
CA ARG A 199 -10.53 -11.67 22.19
C ARG A 199 -10.39 -13.10 21.68
N TRP A 200 -10.08 -14.01 22.60
CA TRP A 200 -10.20 -15.46 22.46
C TRP A 200 -11.60 -15.90 22.88
N PRO A 201 -12.27 -16.85 22.19
CA PRO A 201 -11.85 -17.60 20.99
C PRO A 201 -11.87 -16.77 19.69
N PHE A 202 -11.06 -17.17 18.71
CA PHE A 202 -10.97 -16.49 17.41
C PHE A 202 -12.23 -16.72 16.57
N GLY A 203 -13.15 -15.76 16.57
CA GLY A 203 -14.16 -15.64 15.54
C GLY A 203 -13.67 -14.69 14.44
N PHE A 204 -13.83 -15.07 13.17
CA PHE A 204 -13.70 -14.10 12.07
C PHE A 204 -15.04 -13.98 11.34
N SER A 205 -15.42 -12.73 11.03
CA SER A 205 -16.61 -12.44 10.25
C SER A 205 -16.24 -12.08 8.82
N PHE A 206 -17.04 -12.52 7.86
CA PHE A 206 -16.91 -12.10 6.47
C PHE A 206 -18.29 -11.90 5.84
N ASN A 207 -18.42 -10.93 4.92
CA ASN A 207 -19.66 -10.66 4.18
C ASN A 207 -19.64 -11.44 2.86
N ALA A 208 -20.48 -12.45 2.69
CA ALA A 208 -20.51 -13.21 1.44
C ALA A 208 -21.23 -12.44 0.32
N LYS A 209 -21.16 -12.99 -0.90
CA LYS A 209 -21.76 -12.40 -2.12
C LYS A 209 -23.28 -12.23 -2.05
N ASP A 210 -23.95 -12.88 -1.11
CA ASP A 210 -25.38 -12.75 -0.86
C ASP A 210 -25.73 -11.61 0.11
N GLY A 211 -24.75 -10.82 0.55
CA GLY A 211 -24.94 -9.71 1.48
C GLY A 211 -25.08 -10.13 2.94
N MET A 212 -24.92 -11.42 3.27
CA MET A 212 -24.99 -11.91 4.65
C MET A 212 -23.60 -11.89 5.30
N THR A 213 -23.56 -11.48 6.57
CA THR A 213 -22.36 -11.61 7.42
C THR A 213 -22.33 -13.00 8.04
N TYR A 214 -21.28 -13.74 7.76
CA TYR A 214 -21.02 -15.05 8.35
C TYR A 214 -19.94 -14.91 9.40
N VAL A 215 -20.18 -15.43 10.60
CA VAL A 215 -19.20 -15.52 11.68
C VAL A 215 -18.75 -16.97 11.76
N VAL A 216 -17.45 -17.21 11.58
CA VAL A 216 -16.85 -18.53 11.76
C VAL A 216 -16.07 -18.50 13.06
N GLU A 217 -16.52 -19.28 14.05
CA GLU A 217 -15.79 -19.52 15.29
C GLU A 217 -14.76 -20.64 15.08
N VAL A 218 -13.48 -20.30 15.17
CA VAL A 218 -12.40 -21.29 15.10
C VAL A 218 -12.23 -21.91 16.48
N THR A 219 -12.77 -23.11 16.65
CA THR A 219 -12.48 -23.95 17.83
C THR A 219 -11.20 -24.75 17.56
N GLN A 220 -10.44 -25.04 18.63
CA GLN A 220 -9.04 -25.48 18.59
C GLN A 220 -8.80 -26.84 17.88
N ASP A 221 -9.87 -27.56 17.53
CA ASP A 221 -9.80 -28.87 16.89
C ASP A 221 -9.69 -28.74 15.36
N PHE A 222 -8.50 -28.37 14.89
CA PHE A 222 -8.14 -28.49 13.47
C PHE A 222 -8.21 -29.96 13.02
N LYS A 223 -9.33 -30.37 12.45
CA LYS A 223 -9.38 -31.55 11.56
C LYS A 223 -9.44 -31.07 10.11
N GLN A 224 -8.23 -31.05 9.53
CA GLN A 224 -7.92 -31.23 8.10
C GLN A 224 -8.14 -30.05 7.14
N TRP A 225 -7.00 -29.49 6.71
CA TRP A 225 -6.91 -28.58 5.56
C TRP A 225 -7.50 -29.21 4.30
N GLY A 226 -8.33 -28.44 3.60
CA GLY A 226 -8.92 -28.84 2.33
C GLY A 226 -10.23 -29.62 2.42
N GLU A 227 -10.72 -29.94 3.62
CA GLU A 227 -12.06 -30.47 3.85
C GLU A 227 -13.12 -29.35 3.81
N LEU A 228 -14.34 -29.72 3.43
CA LEU A 228 -15.50 -28.83 3.35
C LEU A 228 -16.18 -28.83 4.71
N GLU A 229 -16.19 -27.68 5.39
CA GLU A 229 -16.92 -27.50 6.65
C GLU A 229 -18.27 -26.84 6.39
N THR A 230 -19.32 -27.31 7.05
CA THR A 230 -20.65 -26.70 6.93
C THR A 230 -20.80 -25.60 7.95
N ILE A 231 -21.12 -24.38 7.50
CA ILE A 231 -21.42 -23.27 8.40
C ILE A 231 -22.73 -23.56 9.13
N GLU A 232 -22.65 -23.67 10.45
CA GLU A 232 -23.77 -23.96 11.34
C GLU A 232 -24.93 -22.97 11.10
N GLY A 233 -26.16 -23.49 10.99
CA GLY A 233 -27.36 -22.69 10.76
C GLY A 233 -27.60 -22.22 9.32
N THR A 234 -26.68 -22.46 8.38
CA THR A 234 -26.83 -21.94 6.99
C THR A 234 -26.77 -23.01 5.92
N GLY A 235 -26.23 -24.20 6.22
CA GLY A 235 -26.12 -25.32 5.28
C GLY A 235 -25.08 -25.14 4.17
N LYS A 236 -24.39 -23.99 4.12
CA LYS A 236 -23.35 -23.69 3.14
C LYS A 236 -22.01 -24.31 3.54
N GLN A 237 -21.19 -24.67 2.55
CA GLN A 237 -19.89 -25.25 2.80
C GLN A 237 -18.75 -24.22 2.61
N VAL A 238 -17.74 -24.29 3.46
CA VAL A 238 -16.51 -23.49 3.35
C VAL A 238 -15.32 -24.41 3.25
N LYS A 239 -14.36 -24.03 2.41
CA LYS A 239 -13.09 -24.74 2.27
C LYS A 239 -11.95 -23.82 2.70
N PHE A 240 -11.18 -24.29 3.68
CA PHE A 240 -9.95 -23.64 4.11
C PHE A 240 -8.79 -24.05 3.20
N ILE A 241 -8.07 -23.06 2.67
CA ILE A 241 -6.91 -23.27 1.82
C ILE A 241 -5.67 -22.75 2.55
N ASP A 242 -4.70 -23.62 2.83
CA ASP A 242 -3.40 -23.25 3.40
C ASP A 242 -2.55 -22.56 2.31
N PRO A 243 -2.15 -21.28 2.47
CA PRO A 243 -1.30 -20.60 1.51
C PRO A 243 0.19 -21.00 1.61
N ARG A 244 0.61 -21.92 2.49
CA ARG A 244 2.01 -22.35 2.65
C ARG A 244 2.62 -23.13 1.46
N GLN A 245 2.09 -23.03 0.25
CA GLN A 245 2.93 -23.30 -0.93
C GLN A 245 3.81 -22.06 -1.17
N PRO A 246 5.14 -22.24 -1.23
CA PRO A 246 6.06 -21.32 -0.58
C PRO A 246 6.36 -20.09 -1.44
N LEU A 247 6.09 -18.90 -0.92
CA LEU A 247 6.92 -17.72 -1.14
C LEU A 247 7.08 -17.01 0.21
N VAL A 248 8.25 -17.22 0.82
CA VAL A 248 8.85 -16.45 1.93
C VAL A 248 8.40 -16.79 3.38
N PRO A 249 9.34 -16.90 4.36
CA PRO A 249 9.04 -17.37 5.72
C PRO A 249 8.65 -16.22 6.67
N PHE A 250 7.58 -16.44 7.45
CA PHE A 250 7.26 -15.86 8.76
C PHE A 250 7.15 -14.32 8.94
N LYS A 251 5.91 -13.82 9.02
CA LYS A 251 5.24 -13.33 10.26
C LYS A 251 3.93 -12.58 9.93
N ARG A 252 2.86 -13.33 9.69
CA ARG A 252 1.44 -13.05 9.99
C ARG A 252 0.66 -14.22 9.38
N ASN A 253 -0.05 -14.98 10.21
CA ASN A 253 -0.83 -16.12 9.73
C ASN A 253 -2.09 -15.58 9.03
N PHE A 254 -2.03 -15.38 7.72
CA PHE A 254 -3.19 -15.06 6.91
C PHE A 254 -3.77 -16.36 6.31
N TYR A 255 -5.06 -16.61 6.53
CA TYR A 255 -5.78 -17.72 5.94
C TYR A 255 -6.64 -17.22 4.77
N ARG A 256 -6.77 -18.00 3.69
CA ARG A 256 -7.72 -17.73 2.60
C ARG A 256 -8.90 -18.68 2.74
N VAL A 257 -10.10 -18.13 2.90
CA VAL A 257 -11.35 -18.90 3.00
C VAL A 257 -12.11 -18.77 1.68
N LYS A 258 -12.52 -19.90 1.09
CA LYS A 258 -13.37 -19.92 -0.10
C LYS A 258 -14.72 -20.53 0.27
N LEU A 259 -15.80 -19.78 0.04
CA LEU A 259 -17.15 -20.35 0.08
C LEU A 259 -17.35 -21.27 -1.12
N VAL A 260 -17.91 -22.44 -0.85
CA VAL A 260 -18.29 -23.42 -1.87
C VAL A 260 -19.80 -23.63 -1.70
N GLU A 261 -20.57 -23.28 -2.73
CA GLU A 261 -22.00 -23.58 -2.79
C GLU A 261 -22.25 -25.08 -3.02
#